data_AF-A0AB39WS35-F1
#
_entry.id   AF-A0AB39WS35-F1
#
_cell.length_a   1.000
_cell.length_b   1.000
_cell.length_c   1.000
_cell.angle_alpha   90.00
_cell.angle_beta   90.00
_cell.angle_gamma   90.00
#
_symmetry.space_group_name_H-M   'P 1'
#
loop_
_entity.id
_entity.type
_entity.pdbx_description
1 polymer ?
#
loop_
_entity_poly.entity_id
_entity_poly.type
_entity_poly.pdbx_seq_one_letter_code
_entity_poly.pdbx_strand_id
1 'polypeptide(L)'
;MIEFSDPEVQSALIAAAVTLFVLVLQAFTKPLWERHFHRFKLESEYKNDQRKKVRGAISKHKVPLLNAAEYLNHRLWNFSENAHLGWHVANSGVVARDQYYLQSFCYRFLLFFAICSKVDLDLVFLDSTESTSKDLEFLKYLRLFQQFFCDAGIFKGLNYDDSKDTDHFFGDDFRGIISKIEGSDGFISFSEFKARINEEDFQRIVGYISGVSIDRSCKRWYVLNGFHFALMSFLNDYGYDFQKTAQPKISKLAKGLPKNLLINNVERFAGRISLGKNKSVREVIKAMSEVN
;
A
#
# COMPACT_ATOMS: atom_id res chain seq x y z
N MET A 1 -76.12 -40.11 16.68
CA MET A 1 -74.94 -40.45 17.49
C MET A 1 -73.79 -40.47 16.51
N ILE A 2 -72.90 -39.48 16.55
CA ILE A 2 -71.81 -39.37 15.57
C ILE A 2 -70.86 -40.54 15.86
N GLU A 3 -70.80 -41.50 14.96
CA GLU A 3 -69.83 -42.58 15.03
C GLU A 3 -68.46 -41.99 14.63
N PHE A 4 -67.51 -42.01 15.57
CA PHE A 4 -66.12 -41.58 15.34
C PHE A 4 -65.39 -42.42 14.26
N SER A 5 -66.04 -43.44 13.72
CA SER A 5 -65.62 -44.30 12.61
C SER A 5 -66.06 -43.81 11.23
N ASP A 6 -66.89 -42.77 11.13
CA ASP A 6 -67.29 -42.21 9.83
C ASP A 6 -66.08 -41.59 9.10
N PRO A 7 -65.75 -42.02 7.87
CA PRO A 7 -64.62 -41.52 7.11
C PRO A 7 -64.58 -39.99 6.98
N GLU A 8 -65.74 -39.34 6.89
CA GLU A 8 -65.82 -37.87 6.80
C GLU A 8 -65.39 -37.22 8.12
N VAL A 9 -65.83 -37.76 9.25
CA VAL A 9 -65.50 -37.27 10.60
C VAL A 9 -64.01 -37.50 10.91
N GLN A 10 -63.44 -38.64 10.51
CA GLN A 10 -62.02 -38.91 10.65
C GLN A 10 -61.17 -37.98 9.80
N SER A 11 -61.58 -37.72 8.55
CA SER A 11 -60.88 -36.79 7.67
C SER A 11 -60.87 -35.37 8.22
N ALA A 12 -61.98 -34.91 8.79
CA ALA A 12 -62.11 -33.60 9.41
C ALA A 12 -61.23 -33.47 10.68
N LEU A 13 -61.17 -34.52 11.51
CA LEU A 13 -60.31 -34.57 12.70
C LEU A 13 -58.82 -34.54 12.33
N ILE A 14 -58.41 -35.31 11.31
CA ILE A 14 -57.02 -35.30 10.81
C ILE A 14 -56.67 -33.92 10.24
N ALA A 15 -57.56 -33.32 9.44
CA ALA A 15 -57.35 -31.98 8.88
C ALA A 15 -57.22 -30.92 9.98
N ALA A 16 -58.06 -30.98 11.02
CA ALA A 16 -57.97 -30.08 12.17
C ALA A 16 -56.66 -30.28 12.96
N ALA A 17 -56.25 -31.53 13.19
CA ALA A 17 -55.00 -31.85 13.88
C ALA A 17 -53.77 -31.38 13.11
N VAL A 18 -53.74 -31.61 11.79
CA VAL A 18 -52.66 -31.14 10.91
C VAL A 18 -52.60 -29.61 10.90
N THR A 19 -53.75 -28.93 10.81
CA THR A 19 -53.81 -27.47 10.84
C THR A 19 -53.28 -26.91 12.15
N LEU A 20 -53.70 -27.48 13.29
CA LEU A 20 -53.23 -27.09 14.62
C LEU A 20 -51.73 -27.34 14.76
N PHE A 21 -51.24 -28.48 14.29
CA PHE A 21 -49.82 -28.82 14.30
C PHE A 21 -48.99 -27.85 13.46
N VAL A 22 -49.42 -27.54 12.23
CA VAL A 22 -48.75 -26.56 11.36
C VAL A 22 -48.74 -25.17 11.99
N LEU A 23 -49.85 -24.75 12.63
CA LEU A 23 -49.93 -23.48 13.35
C LEU A 23 -48.92 -23.41 14.51
N VAL A 24 -48.85 -24.47 15.32
CA VAL A 24 -47.90 -24.58 16.42
C VAL A 24 -46.46 -24.58 15.88
N LEU A 25 -46.18 -25.38 14.85
CA LEU A 25 -44.87 -25.44 14.21
C LEU A 25 -44.45 -24.07 13.65
N GLN A 26 -45.36 -23.36 12.98
CA GLN A 26 -45.11 -22.01 12.48
C GLN A 26 -44.90 -21.00 13.61
N ALA A 27 -45.70 -21.07 14.69
CA ALA A 27 -45.57 -20.17 15.83
C ALA A 27 -44.20 -20.28 16.52
N PHE A 28 -43.60 -21.47 16.55
CA PHE A 28 -42.27 -21.67 17.12
C PHE A 28 -41.11 -21.46 16.13
N THR A 29 -41.25 -21.94 14.89
CA THR A 29 -40.16 -21.89 13.90
C THR A 29 -40.01 -20.52 13.25
N LYS A 30 -41.12 -19.83 12.96
CA LYS A 30 -41.11 -18.55 12.24
C LYS A 30 -40.36 -17.46 13.01
N PRO A 31 -40.58 -17.22 14.32
CA PRO A 31 -39.83 -16.19 15.05
C PRO A 31 -38.33 -16.48 15.14
N LEU A 32 -37.96 -17.76 15.28
CA LEU A 32 -36.55 -18.18 15.32
C LEU A 32 -35.88 -17.96 13.97
N TRP A 33 -36.54 -18.38 12.89
CA TRP A 33 -36.05 -18.19 11.52
C TRP A 33 -35.98 -16.72 11.15
N GLU A 34 -37.03 -15.94 11.41
CA GLU A 34 -37.07 -14.50 11.14
C GLU A 34 -35.98 -13.76 11.91
N ARG A 35 -35.80 -14.04 13.21
CA ARG A 35 -34.74 -13.42 14.00
C ARG A 35 -33.35 -13.76 13.47
N HIS A 36 -33.12 -15.03 13.11
CA HIS A 36 -31.86 -15.46 12.52
C HIS A 36 -31.62 -14.78 11.16
N PHE A 37 -32.62 -14.79 10.28
CA PHE A 37 -32.55 -14.20 8.95
C PHE A 37 -32.36 -12.68 9.01
N HIS A 38 -33.06 -11.98 9.90
CA HIS A 38 -32.88 -10.54 10.12
C HIS A 38 -31.46 -10.22 10.59
N ARG A 39 -30.93 -10.98 11.55
CA ARG A 39 -29.55 -10.81 12.00
C ARG A 39 -28.55 -11.06 10.88
N PHE A 40 -28.71 -12.16 10.14
CA PHE A 40 -27.87 -12.49 8.99
C PHE A 40 -27.92 -11.39 7.92
N LYS A 41 -29.11 -10.88 7.61
CA LYS A 41 -29.30 -9.80 6.63
C LYS A 41 -28.62 -8.51 7.10
N LEU A 42 -28.82 -8.10 8.35
CA LEU A 42 -28.19 -6.90 8.93
C LEU A 42 -26.66 -7.02 8.94
N GLU A 43 -26.13 -8.17 9.36
CA GLU A 43 -24.69 -8.43 9.32
C GLU A 43 -24.17 -8.38 7.87
N SER A 44 -24.85 -9.02 6.92
CA SER A 44 -24.44 -8.99 5.51
C SER A 44 -24.50 -7.58 4.91
N GLU A 45 -25.52 -6.79 5.21
CA GLU A 45 -25.66 -5.41 4.75
C GLU A 45 -24.55 -4.54 5.34
N TYR A 46 -24.29 -4.63 6.64
CA TYR A 46 -23.20 -3.93 7.30
C TYR A 46 -21.84 -4.24 6.66
N LYS A 47 -21.53 -5.53 6.45
CA LYS A 47 -20.28 -5.96 5.82
C LYS A 47 -20.13 -5.41 4.41
N ASN A 48 -21.21 -5.44 3.62
CA ASN A 48 -21.20 -4.91 2.27
C ASN A 48 -20.99 -3.39 2.27
N ASP A 49 -21.60 -2.66 3.19
CA ASP A 49 -21.43 -1.21 3.31
C ASP A 49 -20.03 -0.83 3.77
N GLN A 50 -19.43 -1.56 4.72
CA GLN A 50 -18.03 -1.35 5.08
C GLN A 50 -17.11 -1.59 3.87
N ARG A 51 -17.26 -2.72 3.16
CA ARG A 51 -16.48 -3.01 1.95
C ARG A 51 -16.63 -1.94 0.86
N LYS A 52 -17.83 -1.40 0.68
CA LYS A 52 -18.07 -0.30 -0.26
C LYS A 52 -17.32 0.97 0.14
N LYS A 53 -17.30 1.34 1.42
CA LYS A 53 -16.55 2.50 1.92
C LYS A 53 -15.06 2.34 1.66
N VAL A 54 -14.49 1.18 2.00
CA VAL A 54 -13.08 0.85 1.74
C VAL A 54 -12.75 0.96 0.26
N ARG A 55 -13.52 0.27 -0.59
CA ARG A 55 -13.30 0.31 -2.04
C ARG A 55 -13.51 1.70 -2.62
N GLY A 56 -14.45 2.48 -2.08
CA GLY A 56 -14.67 3.87 -2.49
C GLY A 56 -13.44 4.73 -2.22
N ALA A 57 -12.91 4.67 -0.99
CA ALA A 57 -11.71 5.40 -0.60
C ALA A 57 -10.47 4.95 -1.40
N ILE A 58 -10.25 3.64 -1.56
CA ILE A 58 -9.17 3.12 -2.41
C ILE A 58 -9.37 3.58 -3.85
N SER A 59 -10.55 3.40 -4.44
CA SER A 59 -10.80 3.72 -5.85
C SER A 59 -10.63 5.21 -6.16
N LYS A 60 -11.01 6.10 -5.23
CA LYS A 60 -10.83 7.55 -5.35
C LYS A 60 -9.37 7.94 -5.60
N HIS A 61 -8.43 7.22 -4.98
CA HIS A 61 -7.01 7.56 -5.02
C HIS A 61 -6.15 6.55 -5.78
N LYS A 62 -6.71 5.39 -6.15
CA LYS A 62 -5.96 4.30 -6.79
C LYS A 62 -5.30 4.75 -8.07
N VAL A 63 -6.03 5.42 -8.97
CA VAL A 63 -5.47 5.86 -10.25
C VAL A 63 -4.37 6.91 -10.06
N PRO A 64 -4.58 7.99 -9.28
CA PRO A 64 -3.50 8.92 -8.94
C PRO A 64 -2.27 8.23 -8.34
N LEU A 65 -2.47 7.30 -7.40
CA LEU A 65 -1.37 6.58 -6.75
C LEU A 65 -0.60 5.70 -7.73
N LEU A 66 -1.30 4.92 -8.57
CA LEU A 66 -0.66 4.06 -9.58
C LEU A 66 0.15 4.90 -10.58
N ASN A 67 -0.37 6.05 -11.00
CA ASN A 67 0.35 6.95 -11.90
C ASN A 67 1.58 7.56 -11.23
N ALA A 68 1.47 8.00 -9.97
CA ALA A 68 2.62 8.51 -9.22
C ALA A 68 3.68 7.43 -8.97
N ALA A 69 3.25 6.20 -8.65
CA ALA A 69 4.10 5.03 -8.52
C ALA A 69 4.83 4.74 -9.83
N GLU A 70 4.15 4.76 -10.98
CA GLU A 70 4.74 4.56 -12.30
C GLU A 70 5.81 5.64 -12.61
N TYR A 71 5.50 6.92 -12.38
CA TYR A 71 6.44 8.01 -12.63
C TYR A 71 7.69 7.93 -11.75
N LEU A 72 7.53 7.53 -10.49
CA LEU A 72 8.63 7.31 -9.56
C LEU A 72 9.43 6.05 -9.94
N ASN A 73 8.75 4.95 -10.32
CA ASN A 73 9.36 3.73 -10.82
C ASN A 73 10.26 4.02 -12.02
N HIS A 74 9.77 4.75 -13.04
CA HIS A 74 10.60 5.18 -14.18
C HIS A 74 11.82 6.01 -13.75
N ARG A 75 11.66 6.90 -12.76
CA ARG A 75 12.79 7.67 -12.23
C ARG A 75 13.81 6.77 -11.54
N LEU A 76 13.37 5.78 -10.77
CA LEU A 76 14.24 4.83 -10.08
C LEU A 76 14.94 3.86 -11.05
N TRP A 77 14.29 3.45 -12.14
CA TRP A 77 14.93 2.74 -13.25
C TRP A 77 16.08 3.55 -13.82
N ASN A 78 15.78 4.78 -14.24
CA ASN A 78 16.79 5.64 -14.81
C ASN A 78 17.91 5.95 -13.81
N PHE A 79 17.58 6.16 -12.53
CA PHE A 79 18.55 6.36 -11.47
C PHE A 79 19.45 5.14 -11.29
N SER A 80 18.87 3.94 -11.34
CA SER A 80 19.62 2.70 -11.17
C SER A 80 20.69 2.48 -12.25
N GLU A 81 20.38 2.90 -13.48
CA GLU A 81 21.28 2.83 -14.63
C GLU A 81 22.31 3.97 -14.63
N ASN A 82 21.89 5.19 -14.25
CA ASN A 82 22.65 6.42 -14.52
C ASN A 82 23.21 7.13 -13.27
N ALA A 83 23.08 6.57 -12.06
CA ALA A 83 23.58 7.20 -10.82
C ALA A 83 25.07 7.59 -10.89
N HIS A 84 25.89 6.81 -11.61
CA HIS A 84 27.31 7.08 -11.79
C HIS A 84 27.61 8.39 -12.55
N LEU A 85 26.64 8.92 -13.31
CA LEU A 85 26.75 10.20 -14.01
C LEU A 85 26.54 11.41 -13.08
N GLY A 86 26.09 11.18 -11.84
CA GLY A 86 25.99 12.23 -10.82
C GLY A 86 24.87 13.25 -11.03
N TRP A 87 23.90 13.00 -11.92
CA TRP A 87 22.79 13.94 -12.18
C TRP A 87 21.87 14.20 -10.97
N HIS A 88 21.90 13.31 -9.98
CA HIS A 88 21.19 13.46 -8.71
C HIS A 88 21.99 14.24 -7.67
N VAL A 89 23.26 14.54 -7.89
CA VAL A 89 24.11 15.24 -6.93
C VAL A 89 23.95 16.75 -7.12
N ALA A 90 23.65 17.45 -6.03
CA ALA A 90 23.60 18.90 -5.97
C ALA A 90 24.99 19.48 -6.28
N ASN A 91 25.10 20.26 -7.35
CA ASN A 91 26.35 20.91 -7.72
C ASN A 91 26.63 22.05 -6.75
N SER A 92 27.85 22.10 -6.18
CA SER A 92 28.31 23.23 -5.39
C SER A 92 28.23 24.53 -6.21
N GLY A 93 27.46 25.51 -5.75
CA GLY A 93 27.35 26.83 -6.39
C GLY A 93 26.28 26.97 -7.47
N VAL A 94 25.56 25.90 -7.82
CA VAL A 94 24.37 25.98 -8.70
C VAL A 94 23.13 25.88 -7.83
N VAL A 95 22.21 26.83 -7.97
CA VAL A 95 20.92 26.77 -7.28
C VAL A 95 20.26 25.45 -7.67
N ALA A 96 19.72 24.68 -6.71
CA ALA A 96 18.98 23.43 -6.99
C ALA A 96 17.88 23.62 -8.06
N ARG A 97 17.50 24.88 -8.34
CA ARG A 97 16.62 25.36 -9.42
C ARG A 97 17.06 24.99 -10.87
N ASP A 98 18.33 24.66 -11.12
CA ASP A 98 18.80 24.37 -12.49
C ASP A 98 19.06 22.88 -12.77
N GLN A 99 18.90 22.01 -11.77
CA GLN A 99 19.11 20.57 -11.91
C GLN A 99 17.80 19.81 -12.08
N TYR A 100 17.25 19.83 -13.30
CA TYR A 100 15.96 19.18 -13.61
C TYR A 100 15.86 17.73 -13.11
N TYR A 101 16.96 16.96 -13.23
CA TYR A 101 16.99 15.57 -12.79
C TYR A 101 16.70 15.43 -11.30
N LEU A 102 17.50 16.10 -10.46
CA LEU A 102 17.36 16.08 -9.00
C LEU A 102 16.00 16.61 -8.56
N GLN A 103 15.56 17.74 -9.14
CA GLN A 103 14.26 18.32 -8.85
C GLN A 103 13.11 17.36 -9.12
N SER A 104 13.07 16.80 -10.32
CA SER A 104 11.99 15.91 -10.73
C SER A 104 12.03 14.59 -9.98
N PHE A 105 13.21 14.15 -9.50
CA PHE A 105 13.31 13.03 -8.58
C PHE A 105 12.68 13.37 -7.23
N CYS A 106 13.08 14.47 -6.60
CA CYS A 106 12.52 14.91 -5.31
C CYS A 106 11.00 15.10 -5.39
N TYR A 107 10.52 15.76 -6.45
CA TYR A 107 9.09 15.98 -6.65
C TYR A 107 8.30 14.68 -6.80
N ARG A 108 8.74 13.75 -7.66
CA ARG A 108 8.04 12.47 -7.86
C ARG A 108 8.04 11.62 -6.59
N PHE A 109 9.14 11.65 -5.85
CA PHE A 109 9.27 10.98 -4.56
C PHE A 109 8.24 11.54 -3.56
N LEU A 110 8.24 12.87 -3.36
CA LEU A 110 7.33 13.53 -2.45
C LEU A 110 5.86 13.39 -2.85
N LEU A 111 5.54 13.56 -4.14
CA LEU A 111 4.18 13.41 -4.65
C LEU A 111 3.63 12.00 -4.41
N PHE A 112 4.45 10.97 -4.64
CA PHE A 112 4.07 9.59 -4.37
C PHE A 112 3.71 9.39 -2.89
N PHE A 113 4.55 9.88 -1.98
CA PHE A 113 4.31 9.76 -0.55
C PHE A 113 3.15 10.63 -0.05
N ALA A 114 2.91 11.81 -0.65
CA ALA A 114 1.75 12.65 -0.37
C ALA A 114 0.45 11.93 -0.72
N ILE A 115 0.39 11.26 -1.87
CA ILE A 115 -0.77 10.46 -2.24
C ILE A 115 -0.92 9.25 -1.30
N CYS A 116 0.17 8.57 -0.93
CA CYS A 116 0.11 7.48 0.05
C CYS A 116 -0.48 7.95 1.39
N SER A 117 -0.02 9.09 1.92
CA SER A 117 -0.53 9.67 3.17
C SER A 117 -2.01 10.05 3.07
N LYS A 118 -2.44 10.62 1.94
CA LYS A 118 -3.85 10.96 1.70
C LYS A 118 -4.75 9.72 1.66
N VAL A 119 -4.27 8.63 1.07
CA VAL A 119 -4.98 7.34 1.07
C VAL A 119 -5.10 6.80 2.50
N ASP A 120 -4.03 6.84 3.28
CA ASP A 120 -4.04 6.36 4.67
C ASP A 120 -5.02 7.16 5.55
N LEU A 121 -5.05 8.48 5.39
CA LEU A 121 -6.01 9.37 6.08
C LEU A 121 -7.47 9.08 5.70
N ASP A 122 -7.78 8.93 4.41
CA ASP A 122 -9.15 8.61 3.95
C ASP A 122 -9.59 7.19 4.37
N LEU A 123 -8.65 6.34 4.81
CA LEU A 123 -8.89 4.97 5.28
C LEU A 123 -8.92 4.83 6.82
N VAL A 124 -8.84 5.92 7.58
CA VAL A 124 -8.94 5.92 9.06
C VAL A 124 -10.24 5.28 9.57
N PHE A 125 -11.32 5.31 8.77
CA PHE A 125 -12.62 4.73 9.12
C PHE A 125 -12.79 3.26 8.70
N LEU A 126 -11.70 2.60 8.29
CA LEU A 126 -11.73 1.24 7.79
C LEU A 126 -11.84 0.23 8.93
N ASP A 127 -12.95 -0.49 8.97
CA ASP A 127 -13.02 -1.72 9.76
C ASP A 127 -12.22 -2.83 9.07
N SER A 128 -11.03 -3.10 9.62
CA SER A 128 -10.12 -4.11 9.09
C SER A 128 -10.69 -5.54 9.13
N THR A 129 -11.70 -5.81 9.98
CA THR A 129 -12.31 -7.15 10.06
C THR A 129 -13.20 -7.46 8.86
N GLU A 130 -13.71 -6.44 8.17
CA GLU A 130 -14.64 -6.60 7.04
C GLU A 130 -14.03 -6.29 5.67
N SER A 131 -12.77 -5.88 5.65
CA SER A 131 -12.00 -5.59 4.43
C SER A 131 -11.59 -6.85 3.67
N THR A 132 -11.46 -6.76 2.34
CA THR A 132 -10.97 -7.92 1.57
C THR A 132 -9.45 -8.09 1.72
N SER A 133 -8.96 -9.30 1.48
CA SER A 133 -7.51 -9.58 1.53
C SER A 133 -6.70 -8.68 0.60
N LYS A 134 -7.22 -8.39 -0.61
CA LYS A 134 -6.58 -7.50 -1.58
C LYS A 134 -6.50 -6.05 -1.11
N ASP A 135 -7.54 -5.56 -0.44
CA ASP A 135 -7.58 -4.20 0.10
C ASP A 135 -6.57 -4.07 1.26
N LEU A 136 -6.51 -5.09 2.13
CA LEU A 136 -5.53 -5.16 3.21
C LEU A 136 -4.09 -5.27 2.69
N GLU A 137 -3.84 -6.05 1.64
CA GLU A 137 -2.53 -6.11 0.98
C GLU A 137 -2.10 -4.76 0.40
N PHE A 138 -3.03 -4.02 -0.21
CA PHE A 138 -2.75 -2.70 -0.75
C PHE A 138 -2.32 -1.74 0.36
N LEU A 139 -3.05 -1.73 1.48
CA LEU A 139 -2.70 -0.96 2.67
C LEU A 139 -1.35 -1.35 3.27
N LYS A 140 -1.03 -2.64 3.29
CA LYS A 140 0.27 -3.12 3.75
C LYS A 140 1.41 -2.58 2.88
N TYR A 141 1.24 -2.48 1.56
CA TYR A 141 2.23 -1.84 0.70
C TYR A 141 2.46 -0.36 1.08
N LEU A 142 1.39 0.41 1.32
CA LEU A 142 1.54 1.81 1.73
C LEU A 142 2.36 1.95 3.02
N ARG A 143 2.08 1.07 4.00
CA ARG A 143 2.86 1.01 5.25
C ARG A 143 4.31 0.58 5.00
N LEU A 144 4.54 -0.39 4.11
CA LEU A 144 5.88 -0.84 3.74
C LEU A 144 6.72 0.31 3.18
N PHE A 145 6.14 1.08 2.26
CA PHE A 145 6.83 2.19 1.61
C PHE A 145 7.34 3.21 2.61
N GLN A 146 6.51 3.62 3.59
CA GLN A 146 6.95 4.54 4.63
C GLN A 146 8.04 3.94 5.51
N GLN A 147 7.93 2.65 5.87
CA GLN A 147 8.92 1.97 6.72
C GLN A 147 10.32 1.98 6.10
N PHE A 148 10.47 1.84 4.79
CA PHE A 148 11.78 1.91 4.13
C PHE A 148 12.57 3.18 4.50
N PHE A 149 11.89 4.31 4.63
CA PHE A 149 12.51 5.61 4.84
C PHE A 149 12.41 6.12 6.27
N CYS A 150 11.49 5.58 7.08
CA CYS A 150 11.23 6.09 8.44
C CYS A 150 11.60 5.12 9.57
N ASP A 151 11.76 3.83 9.29
CA ASP A 151 12.09 2.83 10.30
C ASP A 151 13.59 2.50 10.22
N ALA A 152 14.38 3.09 11.12
CA ALA A 152 15.83 2.85 11.22
C ALA A 152 16.19 1.36 11.41
N GLY A 153 15.24 0.52 11.81
CA GLY A 153 15.38 -0.93 11.85
C GLY A 153 15.78 -1.52 10.50
N ILE A 154 15.55 -0.84 9.37
CA ILE A 154 16.02 -1.27 8.05
C ILE A 154 17.54 -1.44 8.02
N PHE A 155 18.29 -0.74 8.89
CA PHE A 155 19.74 -0.82 9.00
C PHE A 155 20.25 -1.82 10.05
N LYS A 156 19.36 -2.59 10.70
CA LYS A 156 19.75 -3.57 11.70
C LYS A 156 20.83 -4.53 11.17
N GLY A 157 21.92 -4.67 11.93
CA GLY A 157 23.10 -5.46 11.53
C GLY A 157 24.18 -4.64 10.80
N LEU A 158 23.91 -3.37 10.51
CA LEU A 158 24.94 -2.39 10.16
C LEU A 158 25.26 -1.52 11.39
N ASN A 159 26.48 -0.98 11.44
CA ASN A 159 26.87 0.01 12.46
C ASN A 159 26.23 1.37 12.14
N TYR A 160 24.92 1.48 12.35
CA TYR A 160 24.11 2.67 12.07
C TYR A 160 23.60 3.27 13.38
N ASP A 161 23.74 4.59 13.52
CA ASP A 161 23.24 5.37 14.65
C ASP A 161 21.78 5.76 14.38
N ASP A 162 20.84 5.06 15.03
CA ASP A 162 19.40 5.25 14.85
C ASP A 162 18.87 6.51 15.55
N SER A 163 19.67 7.18 16.38
CA SER A 163 19.32 8.46 16.99
C SER A 163 19.49 9.64 16.02
N LYS A 164 19.97 9.41 14.80
CA LYS A 164 20.25 10.45 13.78
C LYS A 164 19.58 10.13 12.45
N ASP A 165 18.93 11.12 11.84
CA ASP A 165 18.25 11.08 10.53
C ASP A 165 19.22 11.17 9.34
N THR A 166 20.39 10.52 9.44
CA THR A 166 21.44 10.60 8.40
C THR A 166 21.12 9.80 7.14
N ASP A 167 20.62 8.57 7.29
CA ASP A 167 20.24 7.68 6.17
C ASP A 167 18.75 7.31 6.20
N HIS A 168 17.96 7.91 7.09
CA HIS A 168 16.49 7.79 7.18
C HIS A 168 15.87 9.13 7.59
N PHE A 169 14.55 9.22 7.68
CA PHE A 169 13.83 10.35 8.24
C PHE A 169 13.10 9.94 9.52
N PHE A 170 12.99 10.83 10.50
CA PHE A 170 12.02 10.63 11.56
C PHE A 170 10.59 10.71 11.00
N GLY A 171 9.70 9.83 11.47
CA GLY A 171 8.37 9.67 10.86
C GLY A 171 7.51 10.94 10.92
N ASP A 172 7.58 11.71 12.01
CA ASP A 172 6.85 12.98 12.14
C ASP A 172 7.40 14.05 11.21
N ASP A 173 8.73 14.21 11.16
CA ASP A 173 9.41 15.12 10.24
C ASP A 173 9.07 14.79 8.79
N PHE A 174 9.10 13.51 8.42
CA PHE A 174 8.78 13.07 7.07
C PHE A 174 7.33 13.41 6.68
N ARG A 175 6.37 13.16 7.59
CA ARG A 175 4.97 13.56 7.39
C ARG A 175 4.81 15.07 7.27
N GLY A 176 5.55 15.83 8.08
CA GLY A 176 5.63 17.28 8.01
C GLY A 176 6.04 17.76 6.62
N ILE A 177 7.15 17.24 6.08
CA ILE A 177 7.64 17.56 4.74
C ILE A 177 6.63 17.18 3.65
N ILE A 178 6.06 15.97 3.73
CA ILE A 178 5.08 15.49 2.74
C ILE A 178 3.87 16.43 2.67
N SER A 179 3.38 16.90 3.82
CA SER A 179 2.21 17.79 3.89
C SER A 179 2.41 19.10 3.11
N LYS A 180 3.66 19.55 2.91
CA LYS A 180 3.99 20.76 2.14
C LYS A 180 3.71 20.66 0.63
N ILE A 181 3.54 19.44 0.11
CA ILE A 181 3.11 19.19 -1.27
C ILE A 181 1.59 19.33 -1.43
N GLU A 182 0.83 19.28 -0.34
CA GLU A 182 -0.61 19.49 -0.38
C GLU A 182 -0.91 20.98 -0.59
N GLY A 183 -1.69 21.29 -1.62
CA GLY A 183 -2.19 22.63 -1.93
C GLY A 183 -3.69 22.75 -1.65
N SER A 184 -4.28 23.91 -1.91
CA SER A 184 -5.73 24.17 -1.72
C SER A 184 -6.61 23.20 -2.50
N ASP A 185 -6.23 22.90 -3.75
CA ASP A 185 -7.04 22.14 -4.71
C ASP A 185 -6.46 20.76 -5.04
N GLY A 186 -5.53 20.25 -4.22
CA GLY A 186 -4.89 18.95 -4.45
C GLY A 186 -3.42 18.95 -4.07
N PHE A 187 -2.55 18.62 -5.01
CA PHE A 187 -1.10 18.63 -4.82
C PHE A 187 -0.49 19.73 -5.68
N ILE A 188 0.56 20.39 -5.17
CA ILE A 188 1.26 21.44 -5.91
C ILE A 188 1.84 20.89 -7.22
N SER A 189 1.86 21.75 -8.25
CA SER A 189 2.46 21.39 -9.53
C SER A 189 3.99 21.27 -9.43
N PHE A 190 4.62 20.61 -10.42
CA PHE A 190 6.09 20.56 -10.48
C PHE A 190 6.70 21.98 -10.58
N SER A 191 6.03 22.90 -11.26
CA SER A 191 6.47 24.30 -11.38
C SER A 191 6.44 25.02 -10.03
N GLU A 192 5.37 24.83 -9.24
CA GLU A 192 5.28 25.35 -7.87
C GLU A 192 6.35 24.73 -6.96
N PHE A 193 6.55 23.41 -7.03
CA PHE A 193 7.61 22.74 -6.29
C PHE A 193 8.99 23.33 -6.62
N LYS A 194 9.32 23.54 -7.89
CA LYS A 194 10.59 24.16 -8.30
C LYS A 194 10.77 25.57 -7.76
N ALA A 195 9.69 26.35 -7.65
CA ALA A 195 9.76 27.69 -7.08
C ALA A 195 10.12 27.64 -5.59
N ARG A 196 9.64 26.60 -4.90
CA ARG A 196 9.75 26.38 -3.46
C ARG A 196 10.91 25.49 -3.02
N ILE A 197 11.63 24.84 -3.95
CA ILE A 197 12.62 23.79 -3.63
C ILE A 197 13.68 24.19 -2.60
N ASN A 198 13.99 25.49 -2.47
CA ASN A 198 14.96 26.02 -1.50
C ASN A 198 14.39 26.16 -0.08
N GLU A 199 13.10 25.90 0.14
CA GLU A 199 12.51 25.78 1.48
C GLU A 199 13.19 24.64 2.26
N GLU A 200 13.40 24.86 3.57
CA GLU A 200 14.12 23.94 4.46
C GLU A 200 13.60 22.50 4.39
N ASP A 201 12.28 22.32 4.43
CA ASP A 201 11.61 21.02 4.33
C ASP A 201 12.00 20.26 3.05
N PHE A 202 12.02 20.95 1.91
CA PHE A 202 12.39 20.35 0.63
C PHE A 202 13.91 20.15 0.51
N GLN A 203 14.72 21.00 1.13
CA GLN A 203 16.16 20.82 1.19
C GLN A 203 16.56 19.54 1.94
N ARG A 204 15.78 19.08 2.92
CA ARG A 204 16.02 17.77 3.57
C ARG A 204 15.89 16.60 2.59
N ILE A 205 14.91 16.65 1.68
CA ILE A 205 14.72 15.64 0.62
C ILE A 205 15.81 15.74 -0.44
N VAL A 206 16.13 16.97 -0.86
CA VAL A 206 17.23 17.23 -1.80
C VAL A 206 18.53 16.68 -1.24
N GLY A 207 18.85 16.97 0.02
CA GLY A 207 20.04 16.47 0.71
C GLY A 207 20.06 14.95 0.84
N TYR A 208 18.90 14.32 1.10
CA TYR A 208 18.78 12.87 1.13
C TYR A 208 19.13 12.23 -0.23
N ILE A 209 18.43 12.66 -1.29
CA ILE A 209 18.61 12.12 -2.65
C ILE A 209 20.01 12.45 -3.19
N SER A 210 20.48 13.68 -2.99
CA SER A 210 21.80 14.13 -3.44
C SER A 210 22.96 13.45 -2.73
N GLY A 211 22.77 13.03 -1.47
CA GLY A 211 23.82 12.32 -0.74
C GLY A 211 23.89 10.82 -1.04
N VAL A 212 23.14 10.32 -2.03
CA VAL A 212 23.38 8.98 -2.57
C VAL A 212 24.70 8.99 -3.33
N SER A 213 25.63 8.10 -2.99
CA SER A 213 26.95 8.09 -3.64
C SER A 213 26.86 7.65 -5.10
N ILE A 214 27.69 8.24 -5.96
CA ILE A 214 27.71 7.95 -7.41
C ILE A 214 28.10 6.50 -7.74
N ASP A 215 28.94 5.90 -6.89
CA ASP A 215 29.34 4.49 -6.95
C ASP A 215 28.32 3.56 -6.30
N ARG A 216 27.26 4.12 -5.70
CA ARG A 216 26.16 3.41 -5.05
C ARG A 216 26.59 2.57 -3.85
N SER A 217 27.72 2.88 -3.22
CA SER A 217 28.21 2.23 -2.00
C SER A 217 27.77 2.96 -0.72
N CYS A 218 26.49 3.32 -0.60
CA CYS A 218 25.96 3.97 0.60
C CYS A 218 24.61 3.40 1.05
N LYS A 219 24.24 3.64 2.31
CA LYS A 219 23.02 3.09 2.90
C LYS A 219 21.75 3.63 2.24
N ARG A 220 21.73 4.91 1.86
CA ARG A 220 20.60 5.51 1.11
C ARG A 220 20.35 4.84 -0.22
N TRP A 221 21.42 4.44 -0.93
CA TRP A 221 21.29 3.63 -2.14
C TRP A 221 20.62 2.28 -1.82
N TYR A 222 21.08 1.57 -0.80
CA TYR A 222 20.50 0.27 -0.41
C TYR A 222 19.01 0.38 -0.09
N VAL A 223 18.59 1.44 0.61
CA VAL A 223 17.18 1.73 0.90
C VAL A 223 16.39 2.02 -0.37
N LEU A 224 16.84 2.97 -1.21
CA LEU A 224 16.17 3.33 -2.46
C LEU A 224 16.04 2.14 -3.41
N ASN A 225 17.07 1.29 -3.46
CA ASN A 225 17.07 0.09 -4.26
C ASN A 225 16.05 -0.92 -3.74
N GLY A 226 16.04 -1.24 -2.44
CA GLY A 226 15.03 -2.13 -1.86
C GLY A 226 13.60 -1.61 -2.05
N PHE A 227 13.41 -0.29 -1.89
CA PHE A 227 12.15 0.38 -2.15
C PHE A 227 11.73 0.25 -3.62
N HIS A 228 12.66 0.41 -4.58
CA HIS A 228 12.36 0.25 -6.00
C HIS A 228 11.79 -1.13 -6.32
N PHE A 229 12.37 -2.20 -5.75
CA PHE A 229 11.84 -3.56 -5.92
C PHE A 229 10.46 -3.73 -5.27
N ALA A 230 10.22 -3.16 -4.08
CA ALA A 230 8.90 -3.14 -3.47
C ALA A 230 7.87 -2.38 -4.32
N LEU A 231 8.26 -1.27 -4.94
CA LEU A 231 7.42 -0.46 -5.83
C LEU A 231 7.05 -1.24 -7.11
N MET A 232 8.00 -1.95 -7.71
CA MET A 232 7.73 -2.84 -8.85
C MET A 232 6.76 -3.97 -8.48
N SER A 233 6.90 -4.54 -7.28
CA SER A 233 5.98 -5.57 -6.78
C SER A 233 4.55 -5.02 -6.64
N PHE A 234 4.40 -3.81 -6.10
CA PHE A 234 3.11 -3.14 -6.00
C PHE A 234 2.47 -2.87 -7.37
N LEU A 235 3.25 -2.38 -8.33
CA LEU A 235 2.76 -2.17 -9.70
C LEU A 235 2.38 -3.49 -10.38
N ASN A 236 3.10 -4.59 -10.12
CA ASN A 236 2.76 -5.91 -10.62
C ASN A 236 1.42 -6.44 -10.07
N ASP A 237 1.12 -6.16 -8.81
CA ASP A 237 -0.12 -6.59 -8.17
C ASP A 237 -1.33 -5.71 -8.53
N TYR A 238 -1.14 -4.40 -8.63
CA TYR A 238 -2.25 -3.44 -8.69
C TYR A 238 -2.30 -2.55 -9.93
N GLY A 239 -1.17 -2.42 -10.65
CA GLY A 239 -1.05 -1.59 -11.84
C GLY A 239 -1.74 -2.18 -13.07
N TYR A 240 -1.91 -1.33 -14.07
CA TYR A 240 -2.34 -1.74 -15.41
C TYR A 240 -1.25 -2.59 -16.09
N ASP A 241 -1.61 -3.36 -17.11
CA ASP A 241 -0.66 -4.27 -17.76
C ASP A 241 0.58 -3.56 -18.33
N PHE A 242 0.45 -2.31 -18.76
CA PHE A 242 1.57 -1.49 -19.24
C PHE A 242 2.49 -0.96 -18.12
N GLN A 243 2.05 -1.00 -16.86
CA GLN A 243 2.80 -0.59 -15.66
C GLN A 243 3.60 -1.75 -15.03
N LYS A 244 3.26 -2.98 -15.42
CA LYS A 244 3.86 -4.18 -14.85
C LYS A 244 5.27 -4.40 -15.40
N THR A 245 6.16 -4.89 -14.54
CA THR A 245 7.52 -5.27 -14.89
C THR A 245 7.64 -6.79 -14.90
N ALA A 246 7.99 -7.37 -16.05
CA ALA A 246 8.17 -8.81 -16.20
C ALA A 246 9.38 -9.33 -15.40
N GLN A 247 9.28 -10.56 -14.89
CA GLN A 247 10.32 -11.19 -14.07
C GLN A 247 11.73 -11.21 -14.67
N PRO A 248 11.92 -11.49 -15.99
CA PRO A 248 13.24 -11.43 -16.59
C PRO A 248 13.87 -10.03 -16.51
N LYS A 249 13.06 -8.96 -16.60
CA LYS A 249 13.54 -7.57 -16.50
C LYS A 249 13.93 -7.22 -15.07
N ILE A 250 13.16 -7.67 -14.07
CA ILE A 250 13.48 -7.55 -12.64
C ILE A 250 14.81 -8.25 -12.33
N SER A 251 14.96 -9.50 -12.80
CA SER A 251 16.18 -10.30 -12.61
C SER A 251 17.39 -9.66 -13.29
N LYS A 252 17.23 -9.12 -14.50
CA LYS A 252 18.29 -8.40 -15.22
C LYS A 252 18.74 -7.15 -14.45
N LEU A 253 17.80 -6.38 -13.90
CA LEU A 253 18.13 -5.23 -13.06
C LEU A 253 18.93 -5.68 -11.84
N ALA A 254 18.42 -6.65 -11.07
CA ALA A 254 19.10 -7.12 -9.87
C ALA A 254 20.57 -7.50 -10.15
N LYS A 255 20.81 -8.29 -11.21
CA LYS A 255 22.16 -8.74 -11.60
C LYS A 255 23.08 -7.60 -12.06
N GLY A 256 22.53 -6.48 -12.53
CA GLY A 256 23.30 -5.33 -12.99
C GLY A 256 23.61 -4.30 -11.90
N LEU A 257 23.15 -4.51 -10.67
CA LEU A 257 23.32 -3.58 -9.56
C LEU A 257 24.35 -4.06 -8.55
N PRO A 258 25.02 -3.12 -7.82
CA PRO A 258 25.89 -3.48 -6.72
C PRO A 258 25.14 -4.25 -5.64
N LYS A 259 25.87 -5.09 -4.91
CA LYS A 259 25.37 -5.86 -3.77
C LYS A 259 24.62 -4.96 -2.78
N ASN A 260 23.40 -5.33 -2.42
CA ASN A 260 22.60 -4.59 -1.46
C ASN A 260 22.64 -5.29 -0.08
N LEU A 261 23.33 -4.66 0.86
CA LEU A 261 23.55 -5.20 2.21
C LEU A 261 22.27 -5.27 3.06
N LEU A 262 21.17 -4.65 2.60
CA LEU A 262 19.91 -4.59 3.34
C LEU A 262 18.89 -5.64 2.88
N ILE A 263 19.18 -6.51 1.92
CA ILE A 263 18.21 -7.47 1.35
C ILE A 263 17.51 -8.32 2.43
N ASN A 264 18.25 -8.84 3.40
CA ASN A 264 17.65 -9.60 4.50
C ASN A 264 16.70 -8.75 5.37
N ASN A 265 17.01 -7.45 5.53
CA ASN A 265 16.16 -6.51 6.24
C ASN A 265 14.92 -6.13 5.42
N VAL A 266 15.04 -6.04 4.08
CA VAL A 266 13.90 -5.86 3.16
C VAL A 266 12.92 -7.02 3.28
N GLU A 267 13.42 -8.25 3.24
CA GLU A 267 12.59 -9.45 3.45
C GLU A 267 11.92 -9.43 4.82
N ARG A 268 12.68 -9.09 5.88
CA ARG A 268 12.13 -8.99 7.24
C ARG A 268 11.02 -7.93 7.33
N PHE A 269 11.19 -6.78 6.69
CA PHE A 269 10.18 -5.71 6.67
C PHE A 269 8.91 -6.19 5.97
N ALA A 270 9.02 -6.79 4.79
CA ALA A 270 7.88 -7.40 4.10
C ALA A 270 7.20 -8.49 4.94
N GLY A 271 7.98 -9.30 5.67
CA GLY A 271 7.47 -10.32 6.59
C GLY A 271 6.66 -9.74 7.75
N ARG A 272 7.17 -8.69 8.41
CA ARG A 272 6.54 -8.05 9.58
C ARG A 272 5.12 -7.56 9.32
N ILE A 273 4.86 -7.07 8.12
CA ILE A 273 3.52 -6.59 7.71
C ILE A 273 2.70 -7.65 6.96
N SER A 274 3.16 -8.91 6.98
CA SER A 274 2.50 -10.05 6.32
C SER A 274 2.38 -9.91 4.79
N LEU A 275 3.36 -9.29 4.13
CA LEU A 275 3.54 -9.30 2.68
C LEU A 275 4.50 -10.40 2.20
N GLY A 276 5.24 -11.08 3.09
CA GLY A 276 6.19 -12.14 2.71
C GLY A 276 5.57 -13.35 1.98
N LYS A 277 4.24 -13.53 2.03
CA LYS A 277 3.52 -14.58 1.27
C LYS A 277 3.05 -14.11 -0.10
N ASN A 278 3.01 -12.80 -0.35
CA ASN A 278 2.59 -12.25 -1.63
C ASN A 278 3.55 -12.72 -2.74
N LYS A 279 2.99 -13.11 -3.89
CA LYS A 279 3.77 -13.70 -4.99
C LYS A 279 4.77 -12.70 -5.56
N SER A 280 4.30 -11.51 -5.94
CA SER A 280 5.14 -10.46 -6.53
C SER A 280 6.27 -10.04 -5.58
N VAL A 281 5.99 -9.96 -4.28
CA VAL A 281 6.98 -9.62 -3.25
C VAL A 281 8.07 -10.69 -3.15
N ARG A 282 7.68 -11.97 -3.13
CA ARG A 282 8.65 -13.08 -3.10
C ARG A 282 9.51 -13.11 -4.36
N GLU A 283 8.92 -12.83 -5.52
CA GLU A 283 9.66 -12.82 -6.77
C GLU A 283 10.73 -11.70 -6.79
N VAL A 284 10.40 -10.49 -6.32
CA VAL A 284 11.40 -9.41 -6.24
C VAL A 284 12.48 -9.69 -5.19
N ILE A 285 12.12 -10.20 -4.01
CA ILE A 285 13.09 -10.56 -2.95
C ILE A 285 14.03 -11.66 -3.44
N LYS A 286 13.48 -12.67 -4.12
CA LYS A 286 14.28 -13.75 -4.72
C LYS A 286 15.26 -13.19 -5.75
N ALA A 287 14.80 -12.35 -6.68
CA ALA A 287 15.66 -11.74 -7.69
C ALA A 287 16.81 -10.93 -7.07
N MET A 288 16.53 -10.18 -5.99
CA MET A 288 17.56 -9.45 -5.25
C MET A 288 18.56 -10.40 -4.55
N SER A 289 18.06 -11.50 -3.96
CA SER A 289 18.88 -12.44 -3.17
C SER A 289 19.80 -13.30 -4.03
N GLU A 290 19.44 -13.59 -5.28
CA GLU A 290 20.27 -14.37 -6.22
C GLU A 290 21.59 -13.68 -6.61
N VAL A 291 21.75 -12.39 -6.27
CA VAL A 291 22.92 -11.56 -6.61
C VAL A 291 23.81 -11.31 -5.38
N ASN A 292 23.38 -11.75 -4.20
CA ASN A 292 24.03 -11.50 -2.92
C ASN A 292 25.05 -12.57 -2.50
#